data_AF-A0A2E5I3Q4-F1
#
_entry.id   AF-A0A2E5I3Q4-F1
#
_cell.length_a   1.000
_cell.length_b   1.000
_cell.length_c   1.000
_cell.angle_alpha   90.00
_cell.angle_beta   90.00
_cell.angle_gamma   90.00
#
_symmetry.space_group_name_H-M   'P 1'
#
loop_
_entity.id
_entity.type
_entity.pdbx_description
1 polymer ?
#
loop_
_entity_poly.entity_id
_entity_poly.type
_entity_poly.pdbx_seq_one_letter_code
_entity_poly.pdbx_strand_id
1 'polypeptide(L)'
;MTLTHVFRAQSVFMGIWALISLFAPKLAFEPAGWEVTQDIESVGQYLGLCMLGFSVIFWLMPTWAGDNLKQPAMIMGVYINILFLALGIFHFVTDAANFDPTSVALLVLVGLFFWKSR
;
A
#
# COMPACT_ATOMS: atom_id res chain seq x y z
N MET A 1 -14.97 15.04 -1.33
CA MET A 1 -14.21 13.86 -0.83
C MET A 1 -13.85 14.05 0.63
N THR A 2 -14.24 13.13 1.52
CA THR A 2 -13.95 13.15 2.97
C THR A 2 -12.80 12.19 3.32
N LEU A 3 -12.23 12.27 4.54
CA LEU A 3 -11.20 11.32 5.01
C LEU A 3 -11.65 9.86 4.89
N THR A 4 -12.91 9.57 5.21
CA THR A 4 -13.51 8.24 5.03
C THR A 4 -13.32 7.74 3.60
N HIS A 5 -13.56 8.57 2.59
CA HIS A 5 -13.38 8.18 1.19
C HIS A 5 -11.91 7.87 0.86
N VAL A 6 -10.96 8.64 1.42
CA VAL A 6 -9.52 8.41 1.22
C VAL A 6 -9.08 7.09 1.85
N PHE A 7 -9.60 6.76 3.05
CA PHE A 7 -9.40 5.45 3.69
C PHE A 7 -9.95 4.29 2.85
N ARG A 8 -11.15 4.43 2.28
CA ARG A 8 -11.72 3.41 1.37
C ARG A 8 -10.88 3.25 0.11
N ALA A 9 -10.38 4.34 -0.47
CA ALA A 9 -9.51 4.29 -1.64
C ALA A 9 -8.20 3.57 -1.35
N GLN A 10 -7.54 3.86 -0.22
CA GLN A 10 -6.33 3.16 0.22
C GLN A 10 -6.61 1.67 0.50
N SER A 11 -7.74 1.34 1.10
CA SER A 11 -8.16 -0.04 1.33
C SER A 11 -8.31 -0.81 0.02
N VAL A 12 -8.93 -0.22 -1.00
CA VAL A 12 -9.07 -0.84 -2.33
C VAL A 12 -7.70 -0.99 -3.00
N PHE A 13 -6.85 0.03 -2.95
CA PHE A 13 -5.48 -0.04 -3.48
C PHE A 13 -4.69 -1.20 -2.86
N MET A 14 -4.69 -1.31 -1.53
CA MET A 14 -4.05 -2.41 -0.80
C MET A 14 -4.72 -3.76 -1.10
N GLY A 15 -6.04 -3.78 -1.25
CA GLY A 15 -6.80 -4.99 -1.56
C GLY A 15 -6.45 -5.56 -2.94
N ILE A 16 -6.29 -4.70 -3.95
CA ILE A 16 -5.84 -5.10 -5.30
C ILE A 16 -4.45 -5.74 -5.21
N TRP A 17 -3.51 -5.08 -4.53
CA TRP A 17 -2.16 -5.62 -4.32
C TRP A 17 -2.17 -6.93 -3.55
N ALA A 18 -3.00 -7.05 -2.52
CA ALA A 18 -3.17 -8.29 -1.77
C ALA A 18 -3.65 -9.44 -2.66
N LEU A 19 -4.66 -9.21 -3.50
CA LEU A 19 -5.20 -10.22 -4.39
C LEU A 19 -4.19 -10.64 -5.46
N ILE A 20 -3.48 -9.69 -6.08
CA ILE A 20 -2.44 -10.01 -7.07
C ILE A 20 -1.33 -10.82 -6.39
N SER A 21 -0.82 -10.41 -5.23
CA SER A 21 0.25 -11.15 -4.54
C SER A 21 -0.18 -12.53 -4.02
N LEU A 22 -1.47 -12.74 -3.71
CA LEU A 22 -1.99 -14.05 -3.28
C LEU A 22 -2.20 -15.02 -4.44
N PHE A 23 -2.77 -14.55 -5.54
CA PHE A 23 -3.28 -15.42 -6.61
C PHE A 23 -2.47 -15.33 -7.90
N ALA A 24 -1.71 -14.27 -8.10
CA ALA A 24 -0.85 -14.06 -9.26
C ALA A 24 0.50 -13.37 -8.90
N PRO A 25 1.33 -13.97 -8.04
CA PRO A 25 2.61 -13.37 -7.60
C PRO A 25 3.51 -12.90 -8.75
N LYS A 26 3.53 -13.63 -9.87
CA LYS A 26 4.30 -13.25 -11.06
C LYS A 26 3.93 -11.87 -11.60
N LEU A 27 2.62 -11.57 -11.65
CA LEU A 27 2.12 -10.26 -12.08
C LEU A 27 2.48 -9.14 -11.09
N ALA A 28 2.70 -9.47 -9.81
CA ALA A 28 3.13 -8.50 -8.81
C ALA A 28 4.64 -8.19 -8.90
N PHE A 29 5.48 -9.21 -9.11
CA PHE A 29 6.93 -9.09 -8.89
C PHE A 29 7.78 -9.04 -10.16
N GLU A 30 7.39 -9.72 -11.25
CA GLU A 30 8.17 -9.68 -12.50
C GLU A 30 8.30 -8.25 -13.09
N PRO A 31 7.26 -7.39 -13.07
CA PRO A 31 7.40 -6.01 -13.55
C PRO A 31 8.43 -5.20 -12.75
N ALA A 32 8.59 -5.52 -11.46
CA ALA A 32 9.61 -4.93 -10.60
C ALA A 32 11.03 -5.44 -10.91
N GLY A 33 11.20 -6.33 -11.88
CA GLY A 33 12.50 -6.90 -12.28
C GLY A 33 12.94 -8.09 -11.44
N TRP A 34 12.03 -8.67 -10.64
CA TRP A 34 12.36 -9.78 -9.74
C TRP A 34 12.26 -11.11 -10.49
N GLU A 35 13.23 -11.99 -10.24
CA GLU A 35 13.10 -13.39 -10.63
C GLU A 35 12.12 -14.09 -9.67
N VAL A 36 10.98 -14.54 -10.20
CA VAL A 36 9.93 -15.15 -9.39
C VAL A 36 10.15 -16.66 -9.29
N THR A 37 10.90 -17.05 -8.26
CA THR A 37 11.09 -18.44 -7.85
C THR A 37 9.92 -18.94 -7.00
N GLN A 38 9.80 -20.25 -6.80
CA GLN A 38 8.74 -20.84 -5.96
C GLN A 38 8.77 -20.33 -4.50
N ASP A 39 9.97 -20.06 -3.96
CA ASP A 39 10.11 -19.49 -2.62
C ASP A 39 9.62 -18.05 -2.57
N ILE A 40 9.92 -17.24 -3.61
CA ILE A 40 9.43 -15.87 -3.74
C ILE A 40 7.90 -15.84 -3.94
N GLU A 41 7.33 -16.78 -4.68
CA GLU A 41 5.87 -16.94 -4.78
C GLU A 41 5.26 -17.17 -3.39
N SER A 42 5.82 -18.11 -2.63
CA SER A 42 5.34 -18.44 -1.28
C SER A 42 5.43 -17.25 -0.33
N VAL A 43 6.56 -16.53 -0.33
CA VAL A 43 6.74 -15.31 0.46
C VAL A 43 5.78 -14.22 -0.01
N GLY A 44 5.60 -14.06 -1.31
CA GLY A 44 4.67 -13.12 -1.92
C GLY A 44 3.23 -13.34 -1.46
N GLN A 45 2.80 -14.59 -1.34
CA GLN A 45 1.48 -14.95 -0.83
C GLN A 45 1.31 -14.59 0.65
N TYR A 46 2.31 -14.85 1.50
CA TYR A 46 2.29 -14.41 2.90
C TYR A 46 2.21 -12.89 3.02
N LEU A 47 3.00 -12.16 2.22
CA LEU A 47 2.95 -10.69 2.17
C LEU A 47 1.61 -10.19 1.64
N GLY A 48 1.03 -10.87 0.65
CA GLY A 48 -0.31 -10.61 0.13
C GLY A 48 -1.39 -10.76 1.21
N LEU A 49 -1.30 -11.79 2.05
CA LEU A 49 -2.19 -11.97 3.20
C LEU A 49 -2.04 -10.84 4.23
N CYS A 50 -0.81 -10.42 4.53
CA CYS A 50 -0.56 -9.25 5.38
C CYS A 50 -1.18 -7.98 4.79
N MET A 51 -1.04 -7.77 3.47
CA MET A 51 -1.62 -6.63 2.76
C MET A 51 -3.15 -6.66 2.78
N LEU A 52 -3.77 -7.85 2.71
CA LEU A 52 -5.21 -8.02 2.88
C LEU A 52 -5.64 -7.58 4.29
N GLY A 53 -4.87 -7.95 5.31
CA GLY A 53 -5.07 -7.47 6.69
C GLY A 53 -5.06 -5.94 6.76
N PHE A 54 -4.08 -5.27 6.14
CA PHE A 54 -4.06 -3.81 6.07
C PHE A 54 -5.25 -3.24 5.30
N SER A 55 -5.65 -3.85 4.18
CA SER A 55 -6.84 -3.44 3.43
C SER A 55 -8.09 -3.43 4.32
N VAL A 56 -8.31 -4.47 5.13
CA VAL A 56 -9.41 -4.54 6.10
C VAL A 56 -9.29 -3.47 7.18
N ILE A 57 -8.09 -3.25 7.72
CA ILE A 57 -7.84 -2.21 8.73
C ILE A 57 -8.18 -0.82 8.15
N PHE A 58 -7.71 -0.48 6.95
CA PHE A 58 -8.04 0.79 6.30
C PHE A 58 -9.53 0.93 5.99
N TRP A 59 -10.21 -0.17 5.66
CA TRP A 59 -11.66 -0.20 5.48
C TRP A 59 -12.39 0.15 6.78
N LEU A 60 -11.99 -0.45 7.90
CA LEU A 60 -12.69 -0.29 9.18
C LEU A 60 -12.26 0.94 9.98
N MET A 61 -11.10 1.54 9.67
CA MET A 61 -10.53 2.67 10.41
C MET A 61 -11.48 3.86 10.59
N PRO A 62 -12.27 4.29 9.58
CA PRO A 62 -13.24 5.38 9.76
C PRO A 62 -14.29 5.10 10.83
N THR A 63 -14.68 3.83 10.98
CA THR A 63 -15.63 3.40 12.01
C THR A 63 -14.95 3.27 13.37
N TRP A 64 -13.73 2.75 13.42
CA TRP A 64 -12.98 2.56 14.66
C TRP A 64 -12.51 3.87 15.29
N ALA A 65 -12.06 4.82 14.48
CA ALA A 65 -11.47 6.06 14.97
C ALA A 65 -12.52 7.14 15.30
N GLY A 66 -13.73 7.03 14.74
CA GLY A 66 -14.79 8.02 14.93
C GLY A 66 -14.31 9.44 14.66
N ASP A 67 -14.47 10.33 15.64
CA ASP A 67 -14.10 11.75 15.53
C ASP A 67 -12.58 11.98 15.47
N ASN A 68 -11.76 11.00 15.89
CA ASN A 68 -10.31 11.10 15.90
C ASN A 68 -9.64 10.63 14.59
N LEU A 69 -10.40 10.47 13.50
CA LEU A 69 -9.92 9.92 12.24
C LEU A 69 -8.70 10.64 11.62
N LYS A 70 -8.47 11.92 11.97
CA LYS A 70 -7.30 12.68 11.55
C LYS A 70 -5.98 12.07 12.03
N GLN A 71 -5.94 11.49 13.23
CA GLN A 71 -4.70 10.91 13.78
C GLN A 71 -4.28 9.63 13.02
N PRO A 72 -5.15 8.62 12.81
CA PRO A 72 -4.84 7.50 11.94
C PRO A 72 -4.54 7.93 10.50
N ALA A 73 -5.19 8.97 9.99
CA ALA A 73 -4.91 9.49 8.64
C ALA A 73 -3.47 9.98 8.51
N MET A 74 -2.94 10.68 9.51
CA MET A 74 -1.54 11.10 9.54
C MET A 74 -0.58 9.91 9.74
N ILE A 75 -0.85 9.03 10.70
CA ILE A 75 0.07 7.92 11.01
C ILE A 75 0.08 6.88 9.87
N MET A 76 -1.09 6.36 9.52
CA MET A 76 -1.22 5.29 8.55
C MET A 76 -1.22 5.81 7.12
N GLY A 77 -1.99 6.86 6.86
CA GLY A 77 -2.17 7.41 5.53
C GLY A 77 -0.99 8.24 5.01
N VAL A 78 -0.23 8.88 5.90
CA VAL A 78 0.94 9.70 5.53
C VAL A 78 2.24 9.01 5.93
N TYR A 79 2.52 8.87 7.23
CA TYR A 79 3.86 8.47 7.67
C TYR A 79 4.24 7.06 7.24
N ILE A 80 3.37 6.07 7.45
CA ILE A 80 3.63 4.68 7.03
C ILE A 80 3.75 4.57 5.50
N ASN A 81 2.85 5.20 4.75
CA ASN A 81 2.91 5.19 3.28
C ASN A 81 4.18 5.88 2.74
N ILE A 82 4.68 6.93 3.40
CA ILE A 82 5.98 7.54 3.05
C ILE A 82 7.14 6.57 3.23
N LEU A 83 7.09 5.70 4.25
CA LEU A 83 8.13 4.68 4.43
C LEU A 83 8.12 3.65 3.29
N PHE A 84 6.94 3.25 2.81
CA PHE A 84 6.83 2.38 1.63
C PHE A 84 7.41 3.06 0.38
N LEU A 85 7.06 4.34 0.15
CA LEU A 85 7.60 5.12 -0.97
C LEU A 85 9.13 5.26 -0.88
N ALA A 86 9.65 5.55 0.32
CA ALA A 86 11.08 5.70 0.54
C ALA A 86 11.83 4.39 0.26
N LEU A 87 11.28 3.25 0.68
CA LEU A 87 11.85 1.93 0.38
C LEU A 87 11.82 1.62 -1.13
N GLY A 88 10.71 1.92 -1.81
CA GLY A 88 10.61 1.75 -3.26
C GLY A 88 11.61 2.60 -4.03
N ILE A 89 11.77 3.87 -3.64
CA ILE A 89 12.80 4.77 -4.20
C ILE A 89 14.19 4.22 -3.94
N PHE A 90 14.47 3.72 -2.73
CA PHE A 90 15.76 3.14 -2.39
C PHE A 90 16.09 1.92 -3.29
N HIS A 91 15.14 1.00 -3.50
CA HIS A 91 15.34 -0.13 -4.39
C HIS A 91 15.56 0.29 -5.85
N PHE A 92 14.85 1.32 -6.31
CA PHE A 92 15.03 1.85 -7.66
C PHE A 92 16.40 2.51 -7.84
N VAL A 93 16.85 3.33 -6.90
CA VAL A 93 18.14 4.04 -6.98
C VAL A 93 19.34 3.10 -6.83
N THR A 94 19.17 1.95 -6.19
CA THR A 94 20.23 0.94 -6.03
C THR A 94 20.19 -0.16 -7.10
N ASP A 95 19.35 -0.01 -8.13
CA ASP A 95 19.11 -1.02 -9.18
C ASP A 95 18.65 -2.40 -8.63
N ALA A 96 18.15 -2.44 -7.40
CA ALA A 96 17.64 -3.66 -6.77
C ALA A 96 16.23 -4.04 -7.29
N ALA A 97 15.48 -3.07 -7.81
CA ALA A 97 14.19 -3.27 -8.46
C ALA A 97 13.91 -2.17 -9.48
N ASN A 98 13.10 -2.48 -10.50
CA ASN A 98 12.54 -1.48 -11.40
C ASN A 98 11.59 -0.54 -10.64
N PHE A 99 11.42 0.66 -11.19
CA PHE A 99 10.42 1.61 -10.68
C PHE A 99 9.01 1.02 -10.80
N ASP A 100 8.29 0.94 -9.67
CA ASP A 100 6.88 0.57 -9.64
C ASP A 100 5.99 1.79 -9.96
N PRO A 101 5.29 1.82 -11.11
CA PRO A 101 4.41 2.93 -11.47
C PRO A 101 3.27 3.15 -10.48
N THR A 102 2.85 2.13 -9.72
CA THR A 102 1.79 2.29 -8.72
C THR A 102 2.21 3.16 -7.53
N SER A 103 3.51 3.40 -7.36
CA SER A 103 4.06 4.38 -6.41
C SER A 103 3.48 5.79 -6.62
N VAL A 104 3.09 6.12 -7.86
CA VAL A 104 2.43 7.41 -8.15
C VAL A 104 1.04 7.46 -7.51
N ALA A 105 0.26 6.38 -7.57
CA ALA A 105 -1.05 6.29 -6.92
C ALA A 105 -0.90 6.38 -5.39
N LEU A 106 0.11 5.72 -4.82
CA LEU A 106 0.40 5.80 -3.39
C LEU A 106 0.79 7.23 -2.97
N LEU A 107 1.60 7.93 -3.77
CA LEU A 107 1.97 9.33 -3.53
C LEU A 107 0.75 10.26 -3.56
N VAL A 108 -0.18 10.04 -4.50
CA VAL A 108 -1.46 10.77 -4.54
C VAL A 108 -2.25 10.51 -3.26
N LEU A 109 -2.37 9.26 -2.81
CA LEU A 109 -3.07 8.92 -1.57
C LEU A 109 -2.44 9.58 -0.34
N VAL A 110 -1.10 9.61 -0.24
CA VAL A 110 -0.36 10.35 0.81
C VAL A 110 -0.73 11.84 0.79
N GLY A 111 -0.70 12.47 -0.39
CA GLY A 111 -1.07 13.88 -0.54
C GLY A 111 -2.51 14.16 -0.12
N LEU A 112 -3.44 13.27 -0.48
CA LEU A 112 -4.84 13.37 -0.09
C LEU A 112 -5.05 13.18 1.42
N PHE A 113 -4.38 12.21 2.04
CA PHE A 113 -4.43 12.02 3.50
C PHE A 113 -3.88 13.25 4.23
N PHE A 114 -2.72 13.76 3.82
CA PHE A 114 -2.12 14.94 4.43
C PHE A 114 -3.05 16.16 4.30
N TRP A 115 -3.55 16.44 3.10
CA TRP A 115 -4.42 17.59 2.86
C TRP A 115 -5.73 17.50 3.66
N LYS A 116 -6.33 16.30 3.76
CA LYS A 116 -7.60 16.13 4.49
C LYS A 116 -7.44 15.99 6.00
N SER A 117 -6.21 15.86 6.51
CA SER A 117 -5.93 15.75 7.94
C SER A 117 -5.53 17.07 8.60
N ARG A 118 -5.14 18.08 7.81
CA ARG A 118 -5.02 19.47 8.25
C ARG A 118 -6.43 20.06 8.39
#